data_AF-A0A7Y3M963-F1
#
_entry.id   AF-A0A7Y3M963-F1
#
_cell.length_a   1.000
_cell.length_b   1.000
_cell.length_c   1.000
_cell.angle_alpha   90.00
_cell.angle_beta   90.00
_cell.angle_gamma   90.00
#
_symmetry.space_group_name_H-M   'P 1'
#
loop_
_entity.id
_entity.type
_entity.pdbx_description
1 polymer ?
#
loop_
_entity_poly.entity_id
_entity_poly.type
_entity_poly.pdbx_seq_one_letter_code
_entity_poly.pdbx_strand_id
1 'polypeptide(L)'
;MALIERLRDRRLELVSSSDGGRYEQDARIRRIEYQELKSRLHNSLFDHIDLTRLAETSPEQIGVDIQRVIETILEKENVPLTRFERDRVVDEVKDEIFGLGPLEPLLQDPTVDDILVNRIDQIYVERSGRLEETVARFKDDDHLMRIIDKIVSGVGRRIDETSPMVDARLPDGSRVNAIIPPLALD
;
A
#
# COMPACT_ATOMS: atom_id res chain seq x y z
N MET A 1 -18.38 -30.89 3.96
CA MET A 1 -18.05 -30.90 2.52
C MET A 1 -19.31 -30.90 1.63
N ALA A 2 -20.36 -30.15 1.96
CA ALA A 2 -21.60 -30.13 1.17
C ALA A 2 -22.52 -28.93 1.53
N LEU A 3 -22.07 -27.70 1.24
CA LEU A 3 -22.94 -26.51 1.13
C LEU A 3 -22.21 -25.35 0.43
N ILE A 4 -20.90 -25.24 0.67
CA ILE A 4 -20.03 -24.19 0.10
C ILE A 4 -19.82 -24.38 -1.42
N GLU A 5 -19.71 -25.62 -1.92
CA GLU A 5 -19.60 -25.87 -3.37
C GLU A 5 -20.87 -25.52 -4.15
N ARG A 6 -22.07 -25.78 -3.58
CA ARG A 6 -23.34 -25.49 -4.26
C ARG A 6 -23.67 -24.00 -4.41
N LEU A 7 -23.04 -23.14 -3.61
CA LEU A 7 -23.16 -21.68 -3.73
C LEU A 7 -22.14 -21.09 -4.72
N ARG A 8 -21.07 -21.83 -5.06
CA ARG A 8 -20.09 -21.43 -6.07
C ARG A 8 -20.63 -21.60 -7.48
N ASP A 9 -21.30 -22.72 -7.74
CA ASP A 9 -21.80 -23.04 -9.08
C ASP A 9 -23.00 -22.17 -9.50
N ARG A 10 -23.86 -21.78 -8.57
CA ARG A 10 -25.07 -21.00 -8.89
C ARG A 10 -24.81 -19.52 -9.15
N ARG A 11 -23.61 -19.01 -8.84
CA ARG A 11 -23.17 -17.65 -9.17
C ARG A 11 -22.46 -17.56 -10.52
N LEU A 12 -21.95 -18.68 -11.04
CA LEU A 12 -21.27 -18.75 -12.34
C LEU A 12 -22.25 -18.71 -13.53
N GLU A 13 -23.51 -19.13 -13.35
CA GLU A 13 -24.49 -19.15 -14.45
C GLU A 13 -25.14 -17.78 -14.74
N LEU A 14 -25.04 -16.80 -13.82
CA LEU A 14 -25.72 -15.49 -13.95
C LEU A 14 -24.83 -14.37 -14.51
N VAL A 15 -23.56 -14.63 -14.83
CA VAL A 15 -22.60 -13.62 -15.34
C VAL A 15 -22.09 -13.98 -16.75
N SER A 16 -22.93 -14.58 -17.59
CA SER A 16 -22.60 -14.82 -19.01
C SER A 16 -23.07 -13.70 -19.95
N SER A 17 -23.26 -12.48 -19.43
CA SER A 17 -23.41 -11.28 -20.26
C SER A 17 -22.03 -10.84 -20.76
N SER A 18 -21.76 -11.10 -22.03
CA SER A 18 -20.50 -10.93 -22.77
C SER A 18 -19.84 -9.53 -22.72
N ASP A 19 -20.50 -8.55 -22.10
CA ASP A 19 -20.05 -7.15 -22.00
C ASP A 19 -19.33 -6.87 -20.68
N GLY A 20 -19.73 -7.53 -19.58
CA GLY A 20 -19.14 -7.32 -18.25
C GLY A 20 -17.68 -7.78 -18.13
N GLY A 21 -17.33 -8.87 -18.84
CA GLY A 21 -15.96 -9.39 -18.84
C GLY A 21 -14.95 -8.46 -19.50
N ARG A 22 -15.37 -7.65 -20.48
CA ARG A 22 -14.50 -6.71 -21.20
C ARG A 22 -14.17 -5.49 -20.35
N TYR A 23 -15.17 -4.93 -19.66
CA TYR A 23 -14.97 -3.83 -18.71
C TYR A 23 -14.13 -4.24 -17.50
N GLU A 24 -14.36 -5.43 -16.94
CA GLU A 24 -13.53 -5.95 -15.85
C GLU A 24 -12.09 -6.21 -16.29
N GLN A 25 -11.89 -6.69 -17.51
CA GLN A 25 -10.56 -6.93 -18.06
C GLN A 25 -9.80 -5.63 -18.34
N ASP A 26 -10.44 -4.62 -18.93
CA ASP A 26 -9.83 -3.30 -19.16
C ASP A 26 -9.50 -2.58 -17.84
N ALA A 27 -10.37 -2.70 -16.83
CA ALA A 27 -10.12 -2.14 -15.50
C ALA A 27 -8.93 -2.84 -14.81
N ARG A 28 -8.80 -4.17 -14.96
CA ARG A 28 -7.64 -4.93 -14.45
C ARG A 28 -6.34 -4.52 -15.14
N ILE A 29 -6.35 -4.35 -16.47
CA ILE A 29 -5.15 -3.94 -17.23
C ILE A 29 -4.69 -2.55 -16.79
N ARG A 30 -5.61 -1.57 -16.74
CA ARG A 30 -5.29 -0.22 -16.25
C ARG A 30 -4.76 -0.23 -14.81
N ARG A 31 -5.28 -1.12 -13.96
CA ARG A 31 -4.80 -1.29 -12.58
C ARG A 31 -3.36 -1.78 -12.54
N ILE A 32 -3.00 -2.75 -13.37
CA ILE A 32 -1.64 -3.28 -13.47
C ILE A 32 -0.71 -2.18 -13.99
N GLU A 33 -1.07 -1.51 -15.08
CA GLU A 33 -0.27 -0.41 -15.65
C GLU A 33 -0.04 0.72 -14.64
N TYR A 34 -1.07 1.07 -13.85
CA TYR A 34 -0.96 2.06 -12.78
C TYR A 34 0.01 1.62 -11.68
N GLN A 35 -0.04 0.36 -11.25
CA GLN A 35 0.87 -0.19 -10.25
C GLN A 35 2.32 -0.23 -10.78
N GLU A 36 2.53 -0.63 -12.03
CA GLU A 36 3.86 -0.61 -12.65
C GLU A 36 4.42 0.81 -12.80
N LEU A 37 3.58 1.79 -13.14
CA LEU A 37 3.96 3.20 -13.15
C LEU A 37 4.39 3.66 -11.76
N LYS A 38 3.60 3.32 -10.73
CA LYS A 38 3.90 3.65 -9.34
C LYS A 38 5.22 3.03 -8.87
N SER A 39 5.44 1.74 -9.11
CA SER A 39 6.69 1.08 -8.74
C SER A 39 7.90 1.70 -9.43
N ARG A 40 7.77 2.13 -10.70
CA ARG A 40 8.84 2.83 -11.43
C ARG A 40 9.11 4.22 -10.88
N LEU A 41 8.06 4.99 -10.59
CA LEU A 41 8.19 6.30 -9.94
C LEU A 41 8.92 6.16 -8.60
N HIS A 42 8.51 5.19 -7.77
CA HIS A 42 9.12 4.92 -6.48
C HIS A 42 10.61 4.59 -6.60
N ASN A 43 10.99 3.67 -7.51
CA ASN A 43 12.39 3.32 -7.74
C ASN A 43 13.21 4.54 -8.21
N SER A 44 12.68 5.29 -9.17
CA SER A 44 13.36 6.47 -9.70
C SER A 44 13.49 7.57 -8.64
N LEU A 45 12.53 7.70 -7.73
CA LEU A 45 12.61 8.62 -6.61
C LEU A 45 13.68 8.20 -5.62
N PHE A 46 13.78 6.92 -5.29
CA PHE A 46 14.86 6.38 -4.46
C PHE A 46 16.25 6.64 -5.05
N ASP A 47 16.38 6.54 -6.38
CA ASP A 47 17.66 6.82 -7.06
C ASP A 47 18.05 8.31 -7.04
N HIS A 48 17.07 9.21 -6.97
CA HIS A 48 17.29 10.67 -7.01
C HIS A 48 17.24 11.33 -5.63
N ILE A 49 16.58 10.68 -4.68
CA ILE A 49 16.44 11.12 -3.29
C ILE A 49 17.40 10.27 -2.48
N ASP A 50 18.56 10.86 -2.21
CA ASP A 50 19.46 10.30 -1.21
C ASP A 50 18.74 10.32 0.15
N LEU A 51 18.13 9.19 0.55
CA LEU A 51 17.42 9.04 1.82
C LEU A 51 18.26 9.52 3.01
N THR A 52 19.59 9.40 2.90
CA THR A 52 20.57 9.87 3.89
C THR A 52 20.48 11.38 4.13
N ARG A 53 20.05 12.17 3.14
CA ARG A 53 19.82 13.63 3.24
C ARG A 53 18.43 14.00 3.77
N LEU A 54 17.47 13.07 3.75
CA LEU A 54 16.13 13.32 4.28
C LEU A 54 16.13 13.51 5.81
N ALA A 55 17.08 12.89 6.51
CA ALA A 55 17.24 13.07 7.95
C ALA A 55 17.74 14.48 8.35
N GLU A 56 18.38 15.20 7.42
CA GLU A 56 18.99 16.52 7.66
C GLU A 56 18.18 17.68 7.08
N THR A 57 17.12 17.39 6.31
CA THR A 57 16.32 18.37 5.56
C THR A 57 14.94 18.54 6.21
N SER A 58 14.37 19.75 6.19
CA SER A 58 13.04 19.96 6.76
C SER A 58 11.95 19.23 5.94
N PRO A 59 10.89 18.69 6.58
CA PRO A 59 9.82 17.96 5.89
C PRO A 59 9.20 18.72 4.71
N GLU A 60 9.10 20.03 4.83
CA GLU A 60 8.52 20.91 3.80
C GLU A 60 9.40 20.97 2.55
N GLN A 61 10.72 21.06 2.73
CA GLN A 61 11.67 21.19 1.63
C GLN A 61 11.78 19.88 0.83
N ILE A 62 11.71 18.74 1.52
CA ILE A 62 11.70 17.42 0.88
C ILE A 62 10.43 17.24 0.05
N GLY A 63 9.27 17.68 0.55
CA GLY A 63 8.01 17.63 -0.20
C GLY A 63 8.07 18.36 -1.54
N VAL A 64 8.75 19.52 -1.58
CA VAL A 64 8.95 20.29 -2.82
C VAL A 64 9.93 19.58 -3.77
N ASP A 65 11.00 18.99 -3.25
CA ASP A 65 11.98 18.26 -4.07
C ASP A 65 11.37 17.00 -4.68
N ILE A 66 10.59 16.23 -3.90
CA ILE A 66 9.81 15.08 -4.38
C ILE A 66 8.87 15.51 -5.50
N GLN A 67 8.09 16.58 -5.29
CA GLN A 67 7.15 17.05 -6.30
C GLN A 67 7.85 17.38 -7.62
N ARG A 68 9.01 18.07 -7.57
CA ARG A 68 9.80 18.36 -8.77
C ARG A 68 10.31 17.10 -9.48
N VAL A 69 10.77 16.10 -8.73
CA VAL A 69 11.23 14.83 -9.32
C VAL A 69 10.07 14.07 -9.96
N ILE A 70 8.92 13.98 -9.29
CA ILE A 70 7.71 13.34 -9.85
C ILE A 70 7.27 14.04 -11.13
N GLU A 71 7.18 15.36 -11.14
CA GLU A 71 6.81 16.14 -12.33
C GLU A 71 7.77 15.86 -13.49
N THR A 72 9.08 15.82 -13.22
CA THR A 72 10.11 15.51 -14.23
C THR A 72 9.94 14.11 -14.82
N ILE A 73 9.63 13.10 -13.99
CA ILE A 73 9.44 11.72 -14.47
C ILE A 73 8.13 11.60 -15.26
N LEU A 74 7.05 12.20 -14.77
CA LEU A 74 5.75 12.19 -15.46
C LEU A 74 5.83 12.85 -16.85
N GLU A 75 6.63 13.92 -16.99
CA GLU A 75 6.91 14.56 -18.27
C GLU A 75 7.74 13.66 -19.20
N LYS A 76 8.77 13.00 -18.67
CA LYS A 76 9.67 12.13 -19.44
C LYS A 76 8.97 10.88 -19.99
N GLU A 77 8.06 10.28 -19.22
CA GLU A 77 7.37 9.04 -19.57
C GLU A 77 6.15 9.26 -20.49
N ASN A 78 5.78 10.52 -20.78
CA ASN A 78 4.66 10.91 -21.65
C ASN A 78 3.34 10.18 -21.32
N VAL A 79 3.10 9.88 -20.03
CA VAL A 79 1.90 9.18 -19.59
C VAL A 79 0.72 10.17 -19.64
N PRO A 80 -0.37 9.86 -20.37
CA PRO A 80 -1.53 10.73 -20.45
C PRO A 80 -2.37 10.63 -19.16
N LEU A 81 -1.89 11.29 -18.10
CA LEU A 81 -2.63 11.47 -16.84
C LEU A 81 -3.37 12.80 -16.83
N THR A 82 -4.61 12.78 -16.37
CA THR A 82 -5.37 13.98 -15.98
C THR A 82 -4.69 14.66 -14.78
N ARG A 83 -5.00 15.96 -14.54
CA ARG A 83 -4.48 16.66 -13.34
C ARG A 83 -4.79 15.91 -12.05
N PHE A 84 -6.03 15.44 -11.92
CA PHE A 84 -6.47 14.69 -10.75
C PHE A 84 -5.65 13.41 -10.53
N GLU A 85 -5.35 12.66 -11.60
CA GLU A 85 -4.51 11.47 -11.50
C GLU A 85 -3.05 11.81 -11.14
N ARG A 86 -2.52 12.93 -11.63
CA ARG A 86 -1.18 13.39 -11.25
C ARG A 86 -1.10 13.76 -9.79
N ASP A 87 -2.04 14.58 -9.30
CA ASP A 87 -2.08 15.01 -7.90
C ASP A 87 -2.18 13.78 -6.98
N ARG A 88 -3.03 12.82 -7.35
CA ARG A 88 -3.15 11.55 -6.63
C ARG A 88 -1.85 10.74 -6.62
N VAL A 89 -1.13 10.65 -7.74
CA VAL A 89 0.18 9.95 -7.78
C VAL A 89 1.19 10.66 -6.89
N VAL A 90 1.19 11.99 -6.86
CA VAL A 90 2.07 12.78 -5.98
C VAL A 90 1.78 12.49 -4.51
N ASP A 91 0.50 12.51 -4.12
CA ASP A 91 0.09 12.23 -2.74
C ASP A 91 0.41 10.79 -2.35
N GLU A 92 0.09 9.81 -3.19
CA GLU A 92 0.41 8.40 -2.93
C GLU A 92 1.92 8.14 -2.76
N VAL A 93 2.77 8.87 -3.50
CA VAL A 93 4.22 8.78 -3.38
C VAL A 93 4.72 9.48 -2.11
N LYS A 94 4.13 10.62 -1.75
CA LYS A 94 4.46 11.29 -0.47
C LYS A 94 4.12 10.40 0.70
N ASP A 95 2.99 9.71 0.67
CA ASP A 95 2.60 8.73 1.69
C ASP A 95 3.60 7.56 1.74
N GLU A 96 4.17 7.17 0.61
CA GLU A 96 5.20 6.14 0.53
C GLU A 96 6.55 6.55 1.14
N ILE A 97 6.89 7.85 1.09
CA ILE A 97 8.17 8.36 1.61
C ILE A 97 8.02 8.82 3.07
N PHE A 98 6.94 9.52 3.41
CA PHE A 98 6.74 10.17 4.71
C PHE A 98 5.61 9.58 5.55
N GLY A 99 4.69 8.83 4.95
CA GLY A 99 3.58 8.19 5.65
C GLY A 99 3.85 6.72 5.96
N LEU A 100 2.77 5.96 6.06
CA LEU A 100 2.76 4.51 6.24
C LEU A 100 2.55 3.77 4.90
N GLY A 101 2.90 4.43 3.80
CA GLY A 101 2.84 3.90 2.45
C GLY A 101 1.43 3.44 2.06
N PRO A 102 1.26 2.19 1.58
CA PRO A 102 -0.03 1.72 1.08
C PRO A 102 -1.12 1.63 2.16
N LEU A 103 -0.77 1.77 3.45
CA LEU A 103 -1.72 1.74 4.56
C LEU A 103 -2.35 3.11 4.86
N GLU A 104 -1.73 4.21 4.44
CA GLU A 104 -2.18 5.56 4.77
C GLU A 104 -3.66 5.80 4.40
N PRO A 105 -4.12 5.46 3.17
CA PRO A 105 -5.52 5.67 2.79
C PRO A 105 -6.49 4.79 3.57
N LEU A 106 -6.02 3.62 4.05
CA LEU A 106 -6.84 2.68 4.83
C LEU A 106 -6.99 3.18 6.27
N LEU A 107 -5.94 3.76 6.85
CA LEU A 107 -5.95 4.33 8.20
C LEU A 107 -6.79 5.61 8.28
N GLN A 108 -6.86 6.39 7.21
CA GLN A 108 -7.68 7.60 7.13
C GLN A 108 -9.17 7.31 6.88
N ASP A 109 -9.52 6.08 6.50
CA ASP A 109 -10.89 5.69 6.20
C ASP A 109 -11.63 5.33 7.50
N PRO A 110 -12.62 6.14 7.93
CA PRO A 110 -13.33 5.93 9.20
C PRO A 110 -14.24 4.70 9.20
N THR A 111 -14.38 4.02 8.06
CA THR A 111 -15.17 2.78 7.96
C THR A 111 -14.30 1.52 8.06
N VAL A 112 -12.98 1.65 8.21
CA VAL A 112 -12.05 0.56 8.51
C VAL A 112 -11.96 0.39 10.02
N ASP A 113 -12.24 -0.83 10.49
CA ASP A 113 -12.11 -1.21 11.89
C ASP A 113 -10.72 -1.81 12.17
N ASP A 114 -10.25 -2.71 11.31
CA ASP A 114 -8.95 -3.39 11.42
C ASP A 114 -8.25 -3.49 10.05
N ILE A 115 -6.91 -3.49 10.07
CA ILE A 115 -6.05 -3.70 8.89
C ILE A 115 -5.19 -4.93 9.14
N LEU A 116 -5.27 -5.92 8.25
CA LEU A 116 -4.50 -7.15 8.32
C LEU A 116 -3.55 -7.25 7.13
N VAL A 117 -2.25 -7.34 7.39
CA VAL A 117 -1.22 -7.52 6.36
C VAL A 117 -0.59 -8.88 6.58
N ASN A 118 -0.90 -9.83 5.68
CA ASN A 118 -0.29 -11.16 5.73
C ASN A 118 0.97 -11.24 4.86
N ARG A 119 0.94 -10.58 3.71
CA ARG A 119 2.07 -10.48 2.76
C ARG A 119 2.05 -9.13 2.05
N ILE A 120 3.11 -8.84 1.31
CA ILE A 120 3.24 -7.61 0.51
C ILE A 120 2.05 -7.39 -0.45
N ASP A 121 1.44 -8.48 -0.94
CA ASP A 121 0.34 -8.46 -1.89
C ASP A 121 -0.99 -8.94 -1.29
N GLN A 122 -1.04 -9.19 0.01
CA GLN A 122 -2.20 -9.73 0.70
C GLN A 122 -2.53 -8.85 1.91
N ILE A 123 -3.32 -7.80 1.64
CA ILE A 123 -3.78 -6.83 2.63
C ILE A 123 -5.30 -6.87 2.68
N TYR A 124 -5.85 -7.04 3.88
CA TYR A 124 -7.29 -7.03 4.16
C TYR A 124 -7.66 -5.90 5.10
N VAL A 125 -8.93 -5.50 5.03
CA VAL A 125 -9.55 -4.62 6.02
C VAL A 125 -10.80 -5.27 6.58
N GLU A 126 -11.06 -5.07 7.86
CA GLU A 126 -12.37 -5.33 8.44
C GLU A 126 -13.24 -4.07 8.35
N ARG A 127 -14.47 -4.21 7.88
CA ARG A 127 -15.49 -3.18 7.91
C ARG A 127 -16.79 -3.74 8.42
N SER A 128 -17.30 -3.21 9.53
CA SER A 128 -18.58 -3.65 10.12
C SER A 128 -18.65 -5.18 10.33
N GLY A 129 -17.57 -5.79 10.83
CA GLY A 129 -17.51 -7.24 11.06
C GLY A 129 -17.25 -8.09 9.82
N ARG A 130 -16.92 -7.49 8.67
CA ARG A 130 -16.66 -8.22 7.41
C ARG A 130 -15.25 -7.97 6.92
N LEU A 131 -14.54 -9.06 6.63
CA LEU A 131 -13.21 -9.01 6.06
C LEU A 131 -13.28 -8.82 4.54
N GLU A 132 -12.59 -7.81 4.03
CA GLU A 132 -12.55 -7.43 2.62
C GLU A 132 -11.10 -7.38 2.13
N GLU A 133 -10.82 -7.97 0.96
CA GLU A 133 -9.50 -7.86 0.33
C GLU A 133 -9.32 -6.46 -0.25
N THR A 134 -8.20 -5.83 0.06
CA THR A 134 -7.85 -4.54 -0.50
C THR A 134 -7.01 -4.69 -1.77
N VAL A 135 -6.90 -3.57 -2.45
CA VAL A 135 -6.06 -3.38 -3.63
C VAL A 135 -4.72 -2.74 -3.31
N ALA A 136 -4.51 -2.40 -2.03
CA ALA A 136 -3.27 -1.87 -1.52
C ALA A 136 -2.22 -2.99 -1.54
N ARG A 137 -1.01 -2.68 -1.98
CA ARG A 137 0.12 -3.60 -2.06
C ARG A 137 1.40 -2.87 -1.65
N PHE A 138 2.24 -3.55 -0.90
CA PHE A 138 3.64 -3.16 -0.74
C PHE A 138 4.42 -3.55 -1.97
N LYS A 139 5.52 -2.83 -2.19
CA LYS A 139 6.41 -3.04 -3.34
C LYS A 139 7.20 -4.34 -3.21
N ASP A 140 7.81 -4.52 -2.05
CA ASP A 140 8.71 -5.61 -1.70
C ASP A 140 8.72 -5.78 -0.16
N ASP A 141 9.31 -6.86 0.33
CA ASP A 141 9.38 -7.15 1.77
C ASP A 141 10.17 -6.07 2.53
N ASP A 142 11.19 -5.49 1.91
CA ASP A 142 11.97 -4.39 2.49
C ASP A 142 11.12 -3.13 2.70
N HIS A 143 10.19 -2.84 1.79
CA HIS A 143 9.21 -1.77 1.97
C HIS A 143 8.29 -2.07 3.15
N LEU A 144 7.71 -3.27 3.24
CA LEU A 144 6.88 -3.66 4.38
C LEU A 144 7.65 -3.55 5.71
N MET A 145 8.89 -4.04 5.76
CA MET A 145 9.72 -4.00 6.95
C MET A 145 10.03 -2.57 7.40
N ARG A 146 10.32 -1.65 6.46
CA ARG A 146 10.53 -0.23 6.76
C ARG A 146 9.29 0.42 7.37
N ILE A 147 8.10 0.09 6.87
CA ILE A 147 6.84 0.61 7.43
C ILE A 147 6.61 0.04 8.84
N ILE A 148 6.83 -1.26 9.05
CA ILE A 148 6.74 -1.89 10.38
C ILE A 148 7.69 -1.19 11.36
N ASP A 149 8.96 -1.02 10.99
CA ASP A 149 9.98 -0.37 11.84
C ASP A 149 9.58 1.06 12.21
N LYS A 150 9.03 1.81 11.24
CA LYS A 150 8.53 3.17 11.46
C LYS A 150 7.39 3.23 12.46
N ILE A 151 6.42 2.31 12.35
CA ILE A 151 5.28 2.23 13.28
C ILE A 151 5.78 1.92 14.71
N VAL A 152 6.64 0.91 14.86
CA VAL A 152 7.08 0.46 16.18
C VAL A 152 8.08 1.42 16.82
N SER A 153 8.93 2.08 16.01
CA SER A 153 9.87 3.10 16.47
C SER A 153 9.13 4.34 17.00
N GLY A 154 8.01 4.71 16.38
CA GLY A 154 7.15 5.80 16.85
C GLY A 154 6.58 5.59 18.27
N VAL A 155 6.51 4.34 18.73
CA VAL A 155 6.07 3.96 20.08
C VAL A 155 7.21 3.48 20.99
N GLY A 156 8.46 3.68 20.58
CA GLY A 156 9.66 3.32 21.36
C GLY A 156 9.88 1.81 21.48
N ARG A 157 9.40 1.03 20.51
CA ARG A 157 9.61 -0.42 20.40
C ARG A 157 10.58 -0.72 19.24
N ARG A 158 11.07 -1.97 19.22
CA ARG A 158 11.97 -2.47 18.17
C ARG A 158 11.49 -3.85 17.75
N ILE A 159 11.63 -4.14 16.46
CA ILE A 159 11.37 -5.44 15.87
C ILE A 159 12.48 -5.74 14.87
N ASP A 160 13.13 -6.89 15.04
CA ASP A 160 14.25 -7.34 14.20
C ASP A 160 14.39 -8.86 14.32
N GLU A 161 15.35 -9.46 13.61
CA GLU A 161 15.56 -10.91 13.62
C GLU A 161 15.84 -11.48 15.03
N THR A 162 16.31 -10.66 15.97
CA THR A 162 16.55 -11.07 17.37
C THR A 162 15.31 -10.91 18.25
N SER A 163 14.39 -10.01 17.88
CA SER A 163 13.11 -9.76 18.54
C SER A 163 11.98 -9.67 17.50
N PRO A 164 11.56 -10.81 16.92
CA PRO A 164 10.72 -10.86 15.71
C PRO A 164 9.22 -10.62 15.95
N MET A 165 8.82 -10.20 17.15
CA MET A 165 7.42 -9.97 17.50
C MET A 165 7.27 -8.71 18.34
N VAL A 166 6.20 -7.95 18.07
CA VAL A 166 5.83 -6.73 18.80
C VAL A 166 4.32 -6.67 19.01
N ASP A 167 3.91 -6.19 20.19
CA ASP A 167 2.54 -5.73 20.48
C ASP A 167 2.65 -4.36 21.14
N ALA A 168 1.97 -3.36 20.57
CA ALA A 168 2.03 -1.99 21.05
C ALA A 168 0.71 -1.25 20.85
N ARG A 169 0.53 -0.20 21.65
CA ARG A 169 -0.57 0.76 21.50
C ARG A 169 -0.02 2.04 20.89
N LEU A 170 -0.65 2.50 19.82
CA LEU A 170 -0.28 3.72 19.11
C LEU A 170 -0.84 4.96 19.84
N PRO A 171 -0.30 6.17 19.58
CA PRO A 171 -0.73 7.40 20.26
C PRO A 171 -2.19 7.77 20.03
N ASP A 172 -2.78 7.36 18.91
CA ASP A 172 -4.20 7.51 18.57
C ASP A 172 -5.11 6.51 19.33
N GLY A 173 -4.51 5.59 20.10
CA GLY A 173 -5.20 4.58 20.89
C GLY A 173 -5.38 3.25 20.18
N SER A 174 -5.08 3.17 18.88
CA SER A 174 -5.13 1.93 18.09
C SER A 174 -4.04 0.94 18.52
N ARG A 175 -4.09 -0.29 18.01
CA ARG A 175 -3.14 -1.36 18.36
C ARG A 175 -2.41 -1.84 17.13
N VAL A 176 -1.13 -2.16 17.32
CA VAL A 176 -0.32 -2.82 16.30
C VAL A 176 0.23 -4.12 16.87
N ASN A 177 0.04 -5.20 16.12
CA ASN A 177 0.75 -6.45 16.32
C ASN A 177 1.48 -6.80 15.03
N ALA A 178 2.79 -7.07 15.14
CA ALA A 178 3.58 -7.52 14.01
C ALA A 178 4.44 -8.70 14.43
N ILE A 179 4.53 -9.67 13.53
CA ILE A 179 5.40 -10.84 13.62
C ILE A 179 6.14 -10.91 12.29
N ILE A 180 7.46 -11.00 12.33
CA ILE A 180 8.32 -11.05 11.15
C ILE A 180 9.05 -12.39 11.05
N PRO A 181 9.62 -12.74 9.89
CA PRO A 181 10.48 -13.91 9.76
C PRO A 181 11.60 -13.91 10.81
N PRO A 182 12.00 -15.09 11.32
CA PRO A 182 11.57 -16.43 10.91
C PRO A 182 10.30 -16.96 11.60
N LEU A 183 9.61 -16.16 12.44
CA LEU A 183 8.42 -16.62 13.17
C LEU A 183 7.13 -16.54 12.36
N ALA A 184 7.07 -15.65 11.37
CA ALA A 184 5.99 -15.61 10.40
C ALA A 184 6.09 -16.79 9.41
N LEU A 185 4.95 -17.38 9.06
CA LEU A 185 4.83 -18.42 8.02
C LEU A 185 4.14 -17.80 6.78
N ASP A 186 4.56 -18.21 5.58
CA ASP A 186 4.13 -17.67 4.26
C ASP A 186 2.63 -17.79 3.93
#